data_AF-A0A6A6PBX1-F1
#
_entry.id   AF-A0A6A6PBX1-F1
#
_cell.length_a   1.000
_cell.length_b   1.000
_cell.length_c   1.000
_cell.angle_alpha   90.00
_cell.angle_beta   90.00
_cell.angle_gamma   90.00
#
_symmetry.space_group_name_H-M   'P 1'
#
loop_
_entity.id
_entity.type
_entity.pdbx_description
1 polymer ?
#
loop_
_entity_poly.entity_id
_entity_poly.type
_entity_poly.pdbx_seq_one_letter_code
_entity_poly.pdbx_strand_id
1 'polypeptide(L)'
;MPTANCLHYATQCFEGMKLYRSGADGRLRLFRPARNAARMRMSCSRIALPDFEPDALEALIKKLCAVDGGRWLPKERGDGFLYIRPAMIGSDPALGVNKPKEALLYVILCVFPALDVPGVLATGAPQAAAPPPSQQANGEGNASLTANGVALPMRPRGRGMRLLASPESEIRAWPGGFGFAKLGANYGPTLEATGAARVSGYDQVLWLFGDAAEVTEAGAANFFVVWRGKESGRLELVTAPLDSRIILEGVTRASVLDLARERLTVKENVAGLEPVDVVERTLTIHEILDAYTEGRLIEAFAAGTAFFIAPVGEIHFRGTDIEVPLAEGNSGSYAKNIKDWLKDIMWGRVEHEWGVVVPDEGVPGVV
;
A
#
# COMPACT_ATOMS: atom_id res chain seq x y z
N MET A 1 -34.18 8.14 -9.74
CA MET A 1 -34.01 7.31 -8.52
C MET A 1 -32.51 7.15 -8.25
N PRO A 2 -32.03 7.02 -7.00
CA PRO A 2 -30.60 6.83 -6.70
C PRO A 2 -30.16 5.38 -7.02
N THR A 3 -30.22 5.01 -8.29
CA THR A 3 -30.07 3.64 -8.80
C THR A 3 -28.75 3.42 -9.53
N ALA A 4 -27.75 4.31 -9.33
CA ALA A 4 -26.43 4.17 -9.92
C ALA A 4 -25.82 2.81 -9.54
N ASN A 5 -25.51 1.98 -10.53
CA ASN A 5 -25.05 0.60 -10.33
C ASN A 5 -23.80 0.47 -9.44
N CYS A 6 -22.93 1.49 -9.36
CA CYS A 6 -21.77 1.48 -8.46
C CYS A 6 -22.16 1.36 -6.97
N LEU A 7 -23.34 1.86 -6.59
CA LEU A 7 -23.84 1.81 -5.21
C LEU A 7 -24.44 0.44 -4.85
N HIS A 8 -24.86 -0.34 -5.85
CA HIS A 8 -25.57 -1.60 -5.64
C HIS A 8 -24.70 -2.82 -5.97
N TYR A 9 -23.84 -2.72 -6.97
CA TYR A 9 -23.07 -3.83 -7.54
C TYR A 9 -21.56 -3.60 -7.55
N ALA A 10 -21.08 -2.56 -6.87
CA ALA A 10 -19.67 -2.20 -6.78
C ALA A 10 -18.96 -2.13 -8.14
N THR A 11 -19.68 -1.67 -9.18
CA THR A 11 -19.13 -1.39 -10.52
C THR A 11 -18.25 -0.14 -10.48
N GLN A 12 -17.10 -0.28 -9.83
CA GLN A 12 -16.16 0.80 -9.57
C GLN A 12 -14.73 0.30 -9.42
N CYS A 13 -13.80 1.04 -9.98
CA CYS A 13 -12.36 0.84 -9.80
C CYS A 13 -11.65 2.17 -9.55
N PHE A 14 -10.43 2.08 -9.04
CA PHE A 14 -9.65 3.27 -8.73
C PHE A 14 -8.15 3.03 -8.90
N GLU A 15 -7.40 4.12 -8.92
CA GLU A 15 -5.96 4.13 -8.90
C GLU A 15 -5.40 4.94 -7.74
N GLY A 16 -4.09 4.80 -7.53
CA GLY A 16 -3.38 5.49 -6.47
C GLY A 16 -1.93 5.76 -6.84
N MET A 17 -1.61 7.03 -7.01
CA MET A 17 -0.25 7.50 -7.27
C MET A 17 0.00 8.80 -6.51
N LYS A 18 1.22 9.33 -6.60
CA LYS A 18 1.64 10.54 -5.90
C LYS A 18 2.36 11.49 -6.85
N LEU A 19 2.12 12.79 -6.64
CA LEU A 19 2.90 13.88 -7.18
C LEU A 19 3.85 14.37 -6.09
N TYR A 20 5.14 14.44 -6.39
CA TYR A 20 6.16 14.92 -5.47
C TYR A 20 6.65 16.29 -5.90
N ARG A 21 7.11 17.09 -4.94
CA ARG A 21 7.97 18.24 -5.22
C ARG A 21 9.24 18.09 -4.42
N SER A 22 10.36 18.10 -5.14
CA SER A 22 11.68 18.04 -4.52
C SER A 22 12.06 19.37 -3.89
N GLY A 23 12.61 19.35 -2.67
CA GLY A 23 13.36 20.50 -2.18
C GLY A 23 14.67 20.78 -2.94
N ALA A 24 15.23 19.79 -3.66
CA ALA A 24 16.53 19.92 -4.31
C ALA A 24 16.47 20.76 -5.60
N ASP A 25 15.42 20.60 -6.41
CA ASP A 25 15.27 21.32 -7.69
C ASP A 25 13.91 22.02 -7.87
N GLY A 26 13.02 21.87 -6.89
CA GLY A 26 11.70 22.49 -6.90
C GLY A 26 10.75 21.99 -7.98
N ARG A 27 11.05 20.91 -8.73
CA ARG A 27 10.19 20.42 -9.81
C ARG A 27 9.14 19.42 -9.33
N LEU A 28 8.01 19.39 -10.02
CA LEU A 28 6.94 18.41 -9.81
C LEU A 28 7.26 17.10 -10.55
N ARG A 29 7.04 15.96 -9.88
CA ARG A 29 7.31 14.62 -10.45
C ARG A 29 6.22 13.61 -10.14
N LEU A 30 5.84 12.83 -11.15
CA LEU A 30 5.04 11.61 -11.00
C LEU A 30 5.97 10.40 -11.02
N PHE A 31 5.61 9.35 -10.27
CA PHE A 31 6.37 8.10 -10.27
C PHE A 31 5.66 7.03 -11.10
N ARG A 32 6.29 6.64 -12.23
CA ARG A 32 5.80 5.60 -13.18
C ARG A 32 4.29 5.67 -13.50
N PRO A 33 3.72 6.86 -13.84
CA PRO A 33 2.28 7.02 -14.04
C PRO A 33 1.68 6.13 -15.14
N ALA A 34 2.46 5.81 -16.18
CA ALA A 34 2.07 4.88 -17.25
C ALA A 34 1.59 3.52 -16.72
N ARG A 35 2.28 2.97 -15.69
CA ARG A 35 1.90 1.68 -15.09
C ARG A 35 0.57 1.76 -14.35
N ASN A 36 0.29 2.88 -13.69
CA ASN A 36 -1.02 3.10 -13.07
C ASN A 36 -2.12 3.22 -14.11
N ALA A 37 -1.90 3.96 -15.21
CA ALA A 37 -2.89 4.12 -16.27
C ALA A 37 -3.22 2.78 -16.96
N ALA A 38 -2.20 1.97 -17.25
CA ALA A 38 -2.38 0.63 -17.79
C ALA A 38 -3.19 -0.29 -16.85
N ARG A 39 -2.88 -0.26 -15.55
CA ARG A 39 -3.62 -1.06 -14.55
C ARG A 39 -5.05 -0.57 -14.35
N MET A 40 -5.31 0.73 -14.48
CA MET A 40 -6.66 1.28 -14.45
C MET A 40 -7.49 0.77 -15.63
N ARG A 41 -6.94 0.80 -16.85
CA ARG A 41 -7.59 0.25 -18.05
C ARG A 41 -7.97 -1.22 -17.85
N MET A 42 -7.01 -2.03 -17.38
CA MET A 42 -7.26 -3.44 -17.07
C MET A 42 -8.37 -3.61 -16.03
N SER A 43 -8.39 -2.78 -14.97
CA SER A 43 -9.43 -2.82 -13.94
C SER A 43 -10.81 -2.47 -14.50
N CYS A 44 -10.91 -1.45 -15.37
CA CYS A 44 -12.15 -1.08 -16.06
C CYS A 44 -12.68 -2.24 -16.92
N SER A 45 -11.81 -2.83 -17.73
CA SER A 45 -12.15 -3.98 -18.58
C SER A 45 -12.69 -5.16 -17.77
N ARG A 46 -12.09 -5.44 -16.60
CA ARG A 46 -12.53 -6.55 -15.72
C ARG A 46 -13.97 -6.42 -15.24
N ILE A 47 -14.48 -5.21 -15.06
CA ILE A 47 -15.85 -4.93 -14.56
C ILE A 47 -16.75 -4.26 -15.60
N ALA A 48 -16.41 -4.42 -16.88
CA ALA A 48 -17.18 -3.93 -18.03
C ALA A 48 -17.45 -2.42 -18.06
N LEU A 49 -16.60 -1.62 -17.38
CA LEU A 49 -16.58 -0.17 -17.55
C LEU A 49 -16.04 0.20 -18.94
N PRO A 50 -16.33 1.41 -19.45
CA PRO A 50 -15.80 1.88 -20.73
C PRO A 50 -14.28 1.80 -20.81
N ASP A 51 -13.77 1.37 -21.97
CA ASP A 51 -12.33 1.33 -22.25
C ASP A 51 -11.80 2.73 -22.60
N PHE A 52 -10.49 2.92 -22.48
CA PHE A 52 -9.79 4.15 -22.86
C PHE A 52 -8.32 3.88 -23.16
N GLU A 53 -7.67 4.80 -23.86
CA GLU A 53 -6.23 4.73 -24.09
C GLU A 53 -5.45 5.14 -22.83
N PRO A 54 -4.55 4.28 -22.28
CA PRO A 54 -3.81 4.58 -21.06
C PRO A 54 -3.01 5.89 -21.14
N ASP A 55 -2.39 6.15 -22.29
CA ASP A 55 -1.59 7.35 -22.52
C ASP A 55 -2.44 8.63 -22.45
N ALA A 56 -3.72 8.56 -22.85
CA ALA A 56 -4.65 9.67 -22.72
C ALA A 56 -4.99 9.98 -21.26
N LEU A 57 -5.20 8.94 -20.44
CA LEU A 57 -5.39 9.11 -18.99
C LEU A 57 -4.13 9.68 -18.32
N GLU A 58 -2.95 9.18 -18.69
CA GLU A 58 -1.68 9.72 -18.20
C GLU A 58 -1.52 11.21 -18.56
N ALA A 59 -1.83 11.59 -19.81
CA ALA A 59 -1.77 12.99 -20.24
C ALA A 59 -2.76 13.88 -19.45
N LEU A 60 -3.98 13.40 -19.18
CA LEU A 60 -4.95 14.11 -18.34
C LEU A 60 -4.43 14.31 -16.91
N ILE A 61 -3.85 13.28 -16.30
CA ILE A 61 -3.26 13.38 -14.95
C ILE A 61 -2.09 14.36 -14.94
N LYS A 62 -1.18 14.30 -15.92
CA LYS A 62 -0.08 15.26 -16.06
C LYS A 62 -0.61 16.68 -16.17
N LYS A 63 -1.64 16.91 -16.98
CA LYS A 63 -2.22 18.24 -17.14
C LYS A 63 -2.86 18.75 -15.86
N LEU A 64 -3.63 17.91 -15.15
CA LEU A 64 -4.21 18.27 -13.86
C LEU A 64 -3.11 18.63 -12.85
N CYS A 65 -2.06 17.81 -12.75
CA CYS A 65 -0.93 18.08 -11.88
C CYS A 65 -0.15 19.34 -12.29
N ALA A 66 -0.07 19.68 -13.57
CA ALA A 66 0.60 20.88 -14.04
C ALA A 66 -0.14 22.17 -13.66
N VAL A 67 -1.48 22.14 -13.69
CA VAL A 67 -2.34 23.27 -13.35
C VAL A 67 -2.42 23.46 -11.83
N ASP A 68 -2.66 22.38 -11.08
CA ASP A 68 -2.98 22.45 -9.66
C ASP A 68 -1.78 22.11 -8.73
N GLY A 69 -0.73 21.49 -9.26
CA GLY A 69 0.39 20.98 -8.45
C GLY A 69 1.13 22.09 -7.70
N GLY A 70 1.44 23.22 -8.35
CA GLY A 70 2.06 24.37 -7.70
C GLY A 70 1.23 24.97 -6.58
N ARG A 71 -0.09 25.03 -6.75
CA ARG A 71 -1.02 25.57 -5.76
C ARG A 71 -1.07 24.73 -4.49
N TRP A 72 -1.15 23.41 -4.61
CA TRP A 72 -1.35 22.51 -3.47
C TRP A 72 -0.05 21.91 -2.91
N LEU A 73 1.02 22.00 -3.68
CA LEU A 73 2.36 21.57 -3.31
C LEU A 73 3.37 22.68 -3.65
N PRO A 74 3.34 23.81 -2.93
CA PRO A 74 4.20 24.95 -3.20
C PRO A 74 5.67 24.63 -2.83
N LYS A 75 6.63 25.36 -3.40
CA LYS A 75 8.07 25.09 -3.25
C LYS A 75 8.53 25.23 -1.80
N GLU A 76 7.94 26.17 -1.07
CA GLU A 76 8.27 26.53 0.32
C GLU A 76 7.89 25.43 1.31
N ARG A 77 7.01 24.51 0.90
CA ARG A 77 6.58 23.37 1.73
C ARG A 77 7.68 22.34 1.95
N GLY A 78 8.73 22.34 1.13
CA GLY A 78 9.80 21.34 1.16
C GLY A 78 9.33 19.97 0.64
N ASP A 79 9.93 18.91 1.17
CA ASP A 79 9.66 17.52 0.74
C ASP A 79 8.23 17.11 1.14
N GLY A 80 7.29 17.27 0.21
CA GLY A 80 5.90 16.88 0.35
C GLY A 80 5.37 16.13 -0.87
N PHE A 81 4.13 15.65 -0.78
CA PHE A 81 3.45 15.02 -1.90
C PHE A 81 1.94 15.33 -1.91
N LEU A 82 1.34 15.21 -3.09
CA LEU A 82 -0.11 15.10 -3.29
C LEU A 82 -0.44 13.67 -3.65
N TYR A 83 -1.47 13.12 -3.03
CA TYR A 83 -2.02 11.85 -3.46
C TYR A 83 -3.03 12.07 -4.59
N ILE A 84 -2.89 11.31 -5.67
CA ILE A 84 -3.75 11.38 -6.85
C ILE A 84 -4.64 10.14 -6.86
N ARG A 85 -5.96 10.35 -6.93
CA ARG A 85 -6.99 9.30 -6.95
C ARG A 85 -7.80 9.40 -8.24
N PRO A 86 -7.35 8.78 -9.34
CA PRO A 86 -8.24 8.47 -10.45
C PRO A 86 -9.25 7.41 -10.01
N ALA A 87 -10.50 7.56 -10.41
CA ALA A 87 -11.55 6.59 -10.16
C ALA A 87 -12.53 6.58 -11.33
N MET A 88 -13.12 5.42 -11.59
CA MET A 88 -14.22 5.28 -12.53
C MET A 88 -15.33 4.48 -11.87
N ILE A 89 -16.55 5.02 -11.97
CA ILE A 89 -17.76 4.42 -11.43
C ILE A 89 -18.78 4.26 -12.54
N GLY A 90 -19.54 3.17 -12.54
CA GLY A 90 -20.76 3.09 -13.32
C GLY A 90 -21.82 4.03 -12.73
N SER A 91 -22.50 4.79 -13.58
CA SER A 91 -23.51 5.78 -13.17
C SER A 91 -24.89 5.52 -13.77
N ASP A 92 -25.04 4.42 -14.51
CA ASP A 92 -26.29 4.01 -15.15
C ASP A 92 -27.43 3.92 -14.10
N PRO A 93 -28.57 4.62 -14.30
CA PRO A 93 -29.67 4.66 -13.34
C PRO A 93 -30.55 3.38 -13.37
N ALA A 94 -29.93 2.20 -13.32
CA ALA A 94 -30.62 0.91 -13.45
C ALA A 94 -30.27 -0.07 -12.32
N LEU A 95 -31.28 -0.79 -11.83
CA LEU A 95 -31.11 -1.90 -10.88
C LEU A 95 -30.84 -3.25 -11.58
N GLY A 96 -31.00 -3.36 -12.90
CA GLY A 96 -30.66 -4.59 -13.61
C GLY A 96 -29.14 -4.81 -13.65
N VAL A 97 -28.68 -6.04 -13.41
CA VAL A 97 -27.25 -6.39 -13.53
C VAL A 97 -26.88 -6.50 -15.01
N ASN A 98 -26.44 -5.38 -15.60
CA ASN A 98 -26.02 -5.27 -16.99
C ASN A 98 -24.72 -4.48 -17.10
N LYS A 99 -24.06 -4.56 -18.26
CA LYS A 99 -22.98 -3.63 -18.60
C LYS A 99 -23.48 -2.18 -18.48
N PRO A 100 -22.78 -1.29 -17.74
CA PRO A 100 -23.19 0.11 -17.63
C PRO A 100 -23.24 0.79 -19.00
N LYS A 101 -24.33 1.53 -19.26
CA LYS A 101 -24.42 2.44 -20.41
C LYS A 101 -23.79 3.80 -20.14
N GLU A 102 -23.69 4.16 -18.86
CA GLU A 102 -23.11 5.42 -18.39
C GLU A 102 -22.05 5.14 -17.31
N ALA A 103 -20.95 5.89 -17.37
CA ALA A 103 -19.90 5.85 -16.37
C ALA A 103 -19.28 7.24 -16.20
N LEU A 104 -18.73 7.48 -15.01
CA LEU A 104 -18.02 8.72 -14.67
C LEU A 104 -16.57 8.39 -14.33
N LEU A 105 -15.64 8.90 -15.13
CA LEU A 105 -14.22 9.00 -14.77
C LEU A 105 -13.99 10.34 -14.06
N TYR A 106 -13.33 10.31 -12.90
CA TYR A 106 -12.92 11.52 -12.19
C TYR A 106 -11.56 11.33 -11.54
N VAL A 107 -10.85 12.43 -11.27
CA VAL A 107 -9.54 12.43 -10.62
C VAL A 107 -9.56 13.45 -9.48
N ILE A 108 -9.15 13.01 -8.28
CA ILE A 108 -9.05 13.86 -7.09
C ILE A 108 -7.58 14.01 -6.70
N LEU A 109 -7.18 15.23 -6.34
CA LEU A 109 -5.91 15.51 -5.67
C LEU A 109 -6.17 15.71 -4.18
N CYS A 110 -5.44 15.00 -3.34
CA CYS A 110 -5.53 15.12 -1.88
C CYS A 110 -4.18 15.50 -1.30
N VAL A 111 -4.15 16.57 -0.50
CA VAL A 111 -3.00 16.90 0.34
C VAL A 111 -2.95 15.92 1.50
N PHE A 112 -1.88 15.13 1.58
CA PHE A 112 -1.60 14.31 2.75
C PHE A 112 -0.49 14.93 3.60
N PRO A 113 -0.48 14.67 4.92
CA PRO A 113 0.72 14.88 5.72
C PRO A 113 1.86 13.97 5.23
N ALA A 114 3.10 14.30 5.59
CA ALA A 114 4.23 13.42 5.36
C ALA A 114 3.98 12.08 6.07
N LEU A 115 3.85 10.98 5.30
CA LEU A 115 3.56 9.66 5.84
C LEU A 115 4.81 8.98 6.41
N ASP A 116 5.99 9.52 6.14
CA ASP A 116 7.27 8.97 6.60
C ASP A 116 7.50 9.21 8.11
N VAL A 117 6.57 9.89 8.79
CA VAL A 117 6.55 10.08 10.24
C VAL A 117 5.76 8.93 10.88
N PRO A 118 6.38 8.10 11.73
CA PRO A 118 5.68 7.04 12.45
C PRO A 118 4.48 7.59 13.25
N GLY A 119 3.29 6.98 13.09
CA GLY A 119 2.07 7.30 13.86
C GLY A 119 0.95 8.01 13.09
N VAL A 120 1.17 8.48 11.86
CA VAL A 120 0.18 9.31 11.12
C VAL A 120 -1.01 8.51 10.55
N LEU A 121 -0.91 7.19 10.40
CA LEU A 121 -2.06 6.36 9.96
C LEU A 121 -2.87 5.72 11.09
N ALA A 122 -2.49 5.93 12.36
CA ALA A 122 -3.28 5.45 13.49
C ALA A 122 -4.62 6.21 13.65
N THR A 123 -4.79 7.36 12.99
CA THR A 123 -5.91 8.31 13.23
C THR A 123 -6.81 8.53 12.03
N GLY A 124 -6.81 7.64 11.03
CA GLY A 124 -7.66 7.75 9.83
C GLY A 124 -9.18 7.58 10.06
N ALA A 125 -9.65 7.48 11.31
CA ALA A 125 -11.06 7.60 11.65
C ALA A 125 -11.30 8.98 12.27
N PRO A 126 -12.36 9.73 11.87
CA PRO A 126 -12.73 10.93 12.60
C PRO A 126 -12.93 10.55 14.07
N GLN A 127 -12.28 11.26 14.98
CA GLN A 127 -12.65 11.23 16.40
C GLN A 127 -14.14 11.51 16.45
N ALA A 128 -14.94 10.53 16.90
CA ALA A 128 -16.34 10.77 17.18
C ALA A 128 -16.42 11.98 18.12
N ALA A 129 -17.10 13.03 17.66
CA ALA A 129 -17.30 14.23 18.45
C ALA A 129 -17.91 13.83 19.79
N ALA A 130 -17.28 14.23 20.89
CA ALA A 130 -17.82 14.01 22.22
C ALA A 130 -19.23 14.62 22.30
N PRO A 131 -20.21 13.94 22.92
CA PRO A 131 -21.55 14.49 23.05
C PRO A 131 -21.52 15.77 23.92
N PRO A 132 -22.43 16.72 23.70
CA PRO A 132 -22.44 17.99 24.41
C PRO A 132 -22.78 17.77 25.90
N PRO A 133 -22.29 18.66 26.79
CA PRO A 133 -22.43 18.48 28.23
C PRO A 133 -23.86 18.80 28.68
N SER A 134 -24.63 17.77 29.03
CA SER A 134 -25.85 17.94 29.84
C SER A 134 -25.51 17.76 31.33
N GLN A 135 -25.65 18.87 32.05
CA GLN A 135 -25.83 19.10 33.49
C GLN A 135 -25.63 17.95 34.49
N GLN A 136 -24.77 18.25 35.47
CA GLN A 136 -24.45 17.48 36.67
C GLN A 136 -25.70 17.07 37.47
N ALA A 137 -25.71 15.81 37.90
CA ALA A 137 -26.32 15.40 39.17
C ALA A 137 -25.43 14.33 39.82
N ASN A 138 -25.01 14.61 41.05
CA ASN A 138 -24.24 13.72 41.91
C ASN A 138 -25.01 12.44 42.22
N GLY A 139 -24.35 11.30 42.18
CA GLY A 139 -24.89 10.02 42.64
C GLY A 139 -23.85 8.91 42.50
N GLU A 140 -23.41 8.37 43.61
CA GLU A 140 -22.47 7.26 43.73
C GLU A 140 -22.97 5.99 43.02
N GLY A 141 -22.04 5.24 42.43
CA GLY A 141 -22.16 3.79 42.22
C GLY A 141 -22.93 3.33 40.98
N ASN A 142 -22.20 3.05 39.89
CA ASN A 142 -22.21 1.69 39.35
C ASN A 142 -20.98 1.40 38.49
N ALA A 143 -20.35 0.27 38.80
CA ALA A 143 -19.14 -0.23 38.15
C ALA A 143 -19.46 -0.84 36.78
N SER A 144 -18.65 -0.53 35.77
CA SER A 144 -18.43 -1.40 34.61
C SER A 144 -17.06 -2.06 34.80
N LEU A 145 -17.08 -3.21 35.45
CA LEU A 145 -15.95 -4.14 35.54
C LEU A 145 -15.75 -4.82 34.19
N THR A 146 -14.54 -4.74 33.65
CA THR A 146 -13.99 -5.78 32.79
C THR A 146 -12.68 -6.27 33.41
N ALA A 147 -12.46 -7.59 33.36
CA ALA A 147 -11.38 -8.25 34.05
C ALA A 147 -10.01 -7.77 33.52
N ASN A 148 -9.19 -7.26 34.43
CA ASN A 148 -7.76 -6.94 34.29
C ASN A 148 -7.38 -5.57 33.69
N GLY A 149 -7.95 -4.49 34.22
CA GLY A 149 -7.35 -3.16 34.51
C GLY A 149 -5.93 -2.77 34.07
N VAL A 150 -5.47 -3.11 32.86
CA VAL A 150 -4.18 -2.70 32.31
C VAL A 150 -4.43 -1.55 31.35
N ALA A 151 -3.88 -0.37 31.67
CA ALA A 151 -3.76 0.72 30.72
C ALA A 151 -3.02 0.22 29.47
N LEU A 152 -3.58 0.42 28.27
CA LEU A 152 -2.85 0.15 27.03
C LEU A 152 -1.56 0.99 27.06
N PRO A 153 -0.37 0.36 27.03
CA PRO A 153 0.87 1.11 27.08
C PRO A 153 0.95 2.01 25.85
N MET A 154 1.33 3.27 26.07
CA MET A 154 1.77 4.13 24.98
C MET A 154 2.87 3.40 24.21
N ARG A 155 2.63 3.19 22.90
CA ARG A 155 3.45 2.34 22.02
C ARG A 155 4.92 2.80 22.01
N PRO A 156 5.91 1.90 22.15
CA PRO A 156 7.32 2.28 22.01
C PRO A 156 7.60 2.78 20.60
N ARG A 157 8.36 3.87 20.49
CA ARG A 157 8.91 4.38 19.22
C ARG A 157 9.96 3.38 18.69
N GLY A 158 9.94 3.07 17.39
CA GLY A 158 11.01 2.33 16.71
C GLY A 158 10.69 0.92 16.21
N ARG A 159 9.44 0.45 16.29
CA ARG A 159 9.08 -0.91 15.87
C ARG A 159 8.55 -0.95 14.43
N GLY A 160 8.96 -1.95 13.65
CA GLY A 160 8.37 -2.26 12.34
C GLY A 160 6.89 -2.66 12.44
N MET A 161 6.20 -2.72 11.30
CA MET A 161 4.78 -3.06 11.21
C MET A 161 4.51 -4.45 11.80
N ARG A 162 3.46 -4.57 12.61
CA ARG A 162 2.98 -5.86 13.14
C ARG A 162 1.88 -6.41 12.25
N LEU A 163 2.01 -7.67 11.86
CA LEU A 163 1.04 -8.33 11.00
C LEU A 163 0.31 -9.46 11.74
N LEU A 164 -1.01 -9.50 11.58
CA LEU A 164 -1.81 -10.66 11.97
C LEU A 164 -2.06 -11.53 10.73
N ALA A 165 -1.56 -12.75 10.70
CA ALA A 165 -1.85 -13.67 9.61
C ALA A 165 -3.35 -14.03 9.61
N SER A 166 -3.99 -13.95 8.43
CA SER A 166 -5.43 -14.21 8.32
C SER A 166 -5.76 -15.67 8.67
N PRO A 167 -6.91 -15.92 9.34
CA PRO A 167 -7.39 -17.29 9.52
C PRO A 167 -7.82 -17.91 8.18
N GLU A 168 -7.96 -19.23 8.14
CA GLU A 168 -8.41 -19.95 6.92
C GLU A 168 -9.81 -19.51 6.44
N SER A 169 -10.64 -19.02 7.36
CA SER A 169 -11.97 -18.47 7.04
C SER A 169 -11.95 -17.12 6.34
N GLU A 170 -10.80 -16.45 6.27
CA GLU A 170 -10.65 -15.12 5.71
C GLU A 170 -9.61 -15.10 4.59
N ILE A 171 -10.11 -14.96 3.36
CA ILE A 171 -9.28 -14.83 2.16
C ILE A 171 -9.53 -13.48 1.49
N ARG A 172 -8.46 -12.86 0.99
CA ARG A 172 -8.56 -11.58 0.28
C ARG A 172 -9.03 -11.75 -1.17
N ALA A 173 -8.60 -12.82 -1.80
CA ALA A 173 -8.84 -13.13 -3.20
C ALA A 173 -8.66 -14.64 -3.45
N TRP A 174 -9.21 -15.14 -4.56
CA TRP A 174 -9.14 -16.54 -4.97
C TRP A 174 -8.91 -16.66 -6.49
N PRO A 175 -8.35 -17.78 -6.98
CA PRO A 175 -8.20 -18.06 -8.41
C PRO A 175 -9.54 -17.95 -9.15
N GLY A 176 -9.54 -17.28 -10.30
CA GLY A 176 -10.77 -16.97 -11.05
C GLY A 176 -11.52 -15.73 -10.54
N GLY A 177 -11.17 -15.22 -9.36
CA GLY A 177 -11.67 -13.97 -8.81
C GLY A 177 -11.12 -12.73 -9.53
N PHE A 178 -10.91 -11.65 -8.76
CA PHE A 178 -10.51 -10.35 -9.29
C PHE A 178 -9.50 -9.61 -8.41
N GLY A 179 -8.75 -10.34 -7.58
CA GLY A 179 -7.72 -9.78 -6.68
C GLY A 179 -6.60 -9.03 -7.41
N PHE A 180 -6.31 -9.40 -8.65
CA PHE A 180 -5.35 -8.73 -9.54
C PHE A 180 -5.80 -7.35 -10.05
N ALA A 181 -7.08 -7.01 -9.92
CA ALA A 181 -7.64 -5.73 -10.37
C ALA A 181 -7.90 -4.79 -9.20
N LYS A 182 -7.79 -3.48 -9.43
CA LYS A 182 -7.92 -2.47 -8.36
C LYS A 182 -9.36 -2.00 -8.19
N LEU A 183 -10.23 -2.95 -7.82
CA LEU A 183 -11.67 -2.77 -7.71
C LEU A 183 -12.08 -2.42 -6.28
N GLY A 184 -13.10 -1.56 -6.10
CA GLY A 184 -13.60 -1.22 -4.77
C GLY A 184 -14.06 -2.46 -3.97
N ALA A 185 -14.64 -3.44 -4.67
CA ALA A 185 -15.10 -4.71 -4.08
C ALA A 185 -13.99 -5.54 -3.40
N ASN A 186 -12.72 -5.33 -3.75
CA ASN A 186 -11.58 -6.03 -3.12
C ASN A 186 -11.19 -5.46 -1.76
N TYR A 187 -11.75 -4.31 -1.36
CA TYR A 187 -11.33 -3.60 -0.14
C TYR A 187 -12.42 -3.58 0.93
N GLY A 188 -13.69 -3.47 0.54
CA GLY A 188 -14.82 -3.44 1.50
C GLY A 188 -14.80 -4.62 2.49
N PRO A 189 -14.76 -5.88 2.01
CA PRO A 189 -14.73 -7.06 2.89
C PRO A 189 -13.50 -7.12 3.81
N THR A 190 -12.38 -6.51 3.42
CA THR A 190 -11.14 -6.54 4.24
C THR A 190 -11.21 -5.67 5.48
N LEU A 191 -12.20 -4.76 5.58
CA LEU A 191 -12.30 -3.79 6.67
C LEU A 191 -12.59 -4.46 8.02
N GLU A 192 -13.36 -5.55 8.02
CA GLU A 192 -13.68 -6.30 9.24
C GLU A 192 -12.43 -6.96 9.82
N ALA A 193 -11.74 -7.78 9.02
CA ALA A 193 -10.48 -8.43 9.39
C ALA A 193 -9.40 -7.42 9.81
N THR A 194 -9.26 -6.31 9.07
CA THR A 194 -8.30 -5.25 9.41
C THR A 194 -8.68 -4.54 10.71
N GLY A 195 -9.97 -4.34 10.97
CA GLY A 195 -10.48 -3.79 12.22
C GLY A 195 -10.18 -4.71 13.41
N ALA A 196 -10.46 -6.00 13.27
CA ALA A 196 -10.17 -7.02 14.28
C ALA A 196 -8.66 -7.10 14.58
N ALA A 197 -7.81 -7.11 13.55
CA ALA A 197 -6.36 -7.09 13.71
C ALA A 197 -5.89 -5.86 14.52
N ARG A 198 -6.45 -4.68 14.24
CA ARG A 198 -6.14 -3.43 14.96
C ARG A 198 -6.55 -3.45 16.42
N VAL A 199 -7.75 -3.97 16.73
CA VAL A 199 -8.21 -4.14 18.11
C VAL A 199 -7.26 -5.09 18.87
N SER A 200 -6.75 -6.11 18.20
CA SER A 200 -5.75 -7.05 18.75
C SER A 200 -4.31 -6.51 18.76
N GLY A 201 -4.09 -5.24 18.40
CA GLY A 201 -2.79 -4.58 18.48
C GLY A 201 -1.86 -4.79 17.28
N TYR A 202 -2.35 -5.35 16.17
CA TYR A 202 -1.63 -5.47 14.91
C TYR A 202 -1.96 -4.29 13.98
N ASP A 203 -1.04 -3.94 13.08
CA ASP A 203 -1.22 -2.77 12.22
C ASP A 203 -1.96 -3.12 10.92
N GLN A 204 -1.75 -4.35 10.40
CA GLN A 204 -2.35 -4.88 9.18
C GLN A 204 -2.53 -6.40 9.26
N VAL A 205 -3.30 -6.94 8.31
CA VAL A 205 -3.45 -8.39 8.08
C VAL A 205 -2.36 -8.87 7.10
N LEU A 206 -1.72 -10.00 7.38
CA LEU A 206 -0.98 -10.76 6.36
C LEU A 206 -1.94 -11.78 5.75
N TRP A 207 -2.32 -11.55 4.49
CA TRP A 207 -3.28 -12.40 3.80
C TRP A 207 -2.64 -13.73 3.41
N LEU A 208 -3.28 -14.81 3.87
CA LEU A 208 -2.96 -16.18 3.54
C LEU A 208 -4.00 -16.75 2.57
N PHE A 209 -3.59 -17.70 1.73
CA PHE A 209 -4.45 -18.38 0.77
C PHE A 209 -4.20 -19.90 0.73
N GLY A 210 -5.28 -20.66 0.63
CA GLY A 210 -5.26 -22.12 0.49
C GLY A 210 -4.80 -22.89 1.73
N ASP A 211 -4.92 -24.21 1.66
CA ASP A 211 -4.60 -25.12 2.77
C ASP A 211 -3.12 -25.07 3.18
N ALA A 212 -2.24 -24.73 2.23
CA ALA A 212 -0.82 -24.55 2.46
C ALA A 212 -0.46 -23.22 3.14
N ALA A 213 -1.44 -22.35 3.41
CA ALA A 213 -1.24 -21.03 4.00
C ALA A 213 -0.21 -20.19 3.21
N GLU A 214 -0.44 -20.08 1.90
CA GLU A 214 0.38 -19.30 0.97
C GLU A 214 0.28 -17.82 1.29
N VAL A 215 1.41 -17.13 1.41
CA VAL A 215 1.45 -15.70 1.69
C VAL A 215 1.20 -14.91 0.41
N THR A 216 0.22 -14.00 0.41
CA THR A 216 -0.11 -13.20 -0.77
C THR A 216 0.26 -11.72 -0.61
N GLU A 217 -0.32 -11.02 0.36
CA GLU A 217 -0.22 -9.56 0.49
C GLU A 217 -0.29 -9.14 1.96
N ALA A 218 0.30 -8.00 2.32
CA ALA A 218 0.20 -7.40 3.64
C ALA A 218 -0.73 -6.18 3.59
N GLY A 219 -1.95 -6.33 4.11
CA GLY A 219 -3.01 -5.34 4.01
C GLY A 219 -3.38 -5.07 2.55
N ALA A 220 -3.05 -3.89 2.06
CA ALA A 220 -3.26 -3.46 0.67
C ALA A 220 -1.95 -3.29 -0.12
N ALA A 221 -0.87 -3.93 0.33
CA ALA A 221 0.47 -3.84 -0.23
C ALA A 221 1.03 -5.23 -0.53
N ASN A 222 1.93 -5.31 -1.52
CA ASN A 222 2.63 -6.56 -1.82
C ASN A 222 3.61 -6.90 -0.70
N PHE A 223 3.85 -8.18 -0.43
CA PHE A 223 4.76 -8.63 0.62
C PHE A 223 6.07 -9.14 0.04
N PHE A 224 7.17 -8.84 0.71
CA PHE A 224 8.52 -9.30 0.40
C PHE A 224 9.18 -9.86 1.66
N VAL A 225 10.00 -10.88 1.47
CA VAL A 225 10.87 -11.44 2.51
C VAL A 225 12.28 -11.57 1.97
N VAL A 226 13.27 -11.31 2.82
CA VAL A 226 14.66 -11.65 2.59
C VAL A 226 15.05 -12.73 3.58
N TRP A 227 15.57 -13.84 3.07
CA TRP A 227 16.07 -14.93 3.90
C TRP A 227 17.28 -15.58 3.26
N ARG A 228 17.93 -16.48 4.01
CA ARG A 228 18.87 -17.44 3.46
C ARG A 228 18.12 -18.69 2.98
N GLY A 229 18.29 -19.04 1.71
CA GLY A 229 17.71 -20.25 1.12
C GLY A 229 18.22 -21.50 1.84
N LYS A 230 17.31 -22.41 2.20
CA LYS A 230 17.63 -23.61 3.00
C LYS A 230 18.59 -24.55 2.29
N GLU A 231 18.40 -24.73 0.99
CA GLU A 231 19.23 -25.62 0.16
C GLU A 231 20.41 -24.87 -0.47
N SER A 232 20.17 -23.66 -0.99
CA SER A 232 21.17 -22.87 -1.70
C SER A 232 22.22 -22.25 -0.77
N GLY A 233 21.83 -21.94 0.49
CA GLY A 233 22.64 -21.15 1.42
C GLY A 233 22.83 -19.69 1.01
N ARG A 234 22.28 -19.27 -0.15
CA ARG A 234 22.37 -17.90 -0.68
C ARG A 234 21.22 -17.05 -0.14
N LEU A 235 21.39 -15.73 -0.12
CA LEU A 235 20.28 -14.85 0.19
C LEU A 235 19.30 -14.75 -0.99
N GLU A 236 18.03 -14.70 -0.66
CA GLU A 236 16.94 -14.59 -1.62
C GLU A 236 16.02 -13.44 -1.20
N LEU A 237 15.68 -12.56 -2.16
CA LEU A 237 14.57 -11.61 -2.04
C LEU A 237 13.36 -12.22 -2.73
N VAL A 238 12.37 -12.65 -1.93
CA VAL A 238 11.23 -13.43 -2.41
C VAL A 238 9.93 -12.64 -2.31
N THR A 239 9.11 -12.73 -3.35
CA THR A 239 7.73 -12.24 -3.36
C THR A 239 6.82 -13.20 -4.12
N ALA A 240 5.53 -13.21 -3.78
CA ALA A 240 4.56 -14.09 -4.43
C ALA A 240 4.37 -13.73 -5.92
N PRO A 241 4.12 -14.72 -6.81
CA PRO A 241 4.04 -14.54 -8.25
C PRO A 241 2.66 -13.99 -8.66
N LEU A 242 2.53 -13.54 -9.92
CA LEU A 242 1.29 -12.94 -10.41
C LEU A 242 0.37 -13.93 -11.15
N ASP A 243 0.85 -15.13 -11.42
CA ASP A 243 0.24 -16.10 -12.34
C ASP A 243 -1.15 -16.59 -11.87
N SER A 244 -1.34 -16.71 -10.56
CA SER A 244 -2.62 -17.11 -9.94
C SER A 244 -3.69 -16.01 -10.00
N ARG A 245 -3.30 -14.78 -10.38
CA ARG A 245 -4.17 -13.59 -10.46
C ARG A 245 -4.89 -13.25 -9.14
N ILE A 246 -4.37 -13.67 -8.00
CA ILE A 246 -4.92 -13.30 -6.66
C ILE A 246 -4.19 -12.10 -6.04
N ILE A 247 -3.04 -11.70 -6.59
CA ILE A 247 -2.20 -10.60 -6.12
C ILE A 247 -2.35 -9.40 -7.05
N LEU A 248 -2.42 -8.19 -6.47
CA LEU A 248 -2.42 -6.96 -7.25
C LEU A 248 -1.00 -6.66 -7.72
N GLU A 249 -0.80 -6.45 -9.03
CA GLU A 249 0.49 -6.02 -9.56
C GLU A 249 0.79 -4.57 -9.12
N GLY A 250 1.47 -4.40 -7.99
CA GLY A 250 1.87 -3.10 -7.46
C GLY A 250 2.94 -2.42 -8.31
N VAL A 251 2.79 -1.12 -8.59
CA VAL A 251 3.85 -0.31 -9.22
C VAL A 251 5.11 -0.31 -8.37
N THR A 252 4.96 -0.20 -7.04
CA THR A 252 6.09 -0.29 -6.12
C THR A 252 6.71 -1.68 -6.12
N ARG A 253 5.92 -2.77 -6.13
CA ARG A 253 6.43 -4.14 -6.28
C ARG A 253 7.30 -4.30 -7.52
N ALA A 254 6.80 -3.85 -8.69
CA ALA A 254 7.55 -3.91 -9.93
C ALA A 254 8.87 -3.12 -9.83
N SER A 255 8.84 -1.92 -9.25
CA SER A 255 10.05 -1.12 -9.03
C SER A 255 11.05 -1.74 -8.05
N VAL A 256 10.57 -2.42 -7.00
CA VAL A 256 11.44 -3.16 -6.07
C VAL A 256 12.17 -4.28 -6.80
N LEU A 257 11.46 -5.06 -7.61
CA LEU A 257 12.04 -6.15 -8.41
C LEU A 257 13.05 -5.62 -9.44
N ASP A 258 12.70 -4.56 -10.16
CA ASP A 258 13.57 -3.91 -11.14
C ASP A 258 14.89 -3.43 -10.47
N LEU A 259 14.80 -2.67 -9.37
CA LEU A 259 15.97 -2.17 -8.64
C LEU A 259 16.78 -3.28 -7.98
N ALA A 260 16.13 -4.30 -7.42
CA ALA A 260 16.84 -5.41 -6.80
C ALA A 260 17.65 -6.20 -7.83
N ARG A 261 17.07 -6.46 -9.02
CA ARG A 261 17.78 -7.12 -10.12
C ARG A 261 18.97 -6.31 -10.59
N GLU A 262 18.79 -5.00 -10.78
CA GLU A 262 19.85 -4.08 -11.20
C GLU A 262 20.97 -3.95 -10.17
N ARG A 263 20.61 -3.79 -8.89
CA ARG A 263 21.53 -3.29 -7.86
C ARG A 263 21.91 -4.31 -6.80
N LEU A 264 21.11 -5.33 -6.52
CA LEU A 264 21.34 -6.24 -5.38
C LEU A 264 21.80 -7.64 -5.79
N THR A 265 21.89 -7.94 -7.09
CA THR A 265 22.35 -9.27 -7.58
C THR A 265 23.87 -9.34 -7.75
N VAL A 266 24.57 -8.20 -7.67
CA VAL A 266 26.02 -8.09 -7.91
C VAL A 266 26.83 -8.00 -6.61
N LYS A 267 28.02 -8.62 -6.60
CA LYS A 267 28.90 -8.74 -5.41
C LYS A 267 29.34 -7.40 -4.82
N GLU A 268 29.70 -6.46 -5.68
CA GLU A 268 30.11 -5.11 -5.29
C GLU A 268 28.96 -4.13 -5.54
N ASN A 269 27.80 -4.40 -4.91
CA ASN A 269 26.65 -3.52 -5.09
C ASN A 269 26.83 -2.18 -4.38
N VAL A 270 26.08 -1.19 -4.88
CA VAL A 270 26.08 0.19 -4.39
C VAL A 270 25.62 0.34 -2.94
N ALA A 271 25.02 -0.70 -2.34
CA ALA A 271 24.62 -0.71 -0.93
C ALA A 271 25.65 -1.39 -0.01
N GLY A 272 26.67 -2.07 -0.54
CA GLY A 272 27.60 -2.88 0.24
C GLY A 272 26.97 -4.08 0.94
N LEU A 273 25.82 -4.56 0.44
CA LEU A 273 25.06 -5.68 1.02
C LEU A 273 25.50 -7.02 0.41
N GLU A 274 25.19 -8.14 1.07
CA GLU A 274 25.35 -9.46 0.46
C GLU A 274 24.39 -9.59 -0.75
N PRO A 275 24.83 -10.12 -1.90
CA PRO A 275 23.98 -10.25 -3.07
C PRO A 275 22.80 -11.19 -2.82
N VAL A 276 21.65 -10.84 -3.40
CA VAL A 276 20.42 -11.65 -3.30
C VAL A 276 20.03 -12.22 -4.66
N ASP A 277 19.50 -13.43 -4.66
CA ASP A 277 18.73 -13.95 -5.78
C ASP A 277 17.31 -13.38 -5.71
N VAL A 278 16.82 -12.77 -6.80
CA VAL A 278 15.47 -12.17 -6.86
C VAL A 278 14.49 -13.20 -7.39
N VAL A 279 13.57 -13.67 -6.54
CA VAL A 279 12.70 -14.81 -6.84
C VAL A 279 11.22 -14.44 -6.73
N GLU A 280 10.48 -14.64 -7.81
CA GLU A 280 9.01 -14.58 -7.81
C GLU A 280 8.46 -16.01 -7.73
N ARG A 281 8.08 -16.45 -6.53
CA ARG A 281 7.55 -17.81 -6.30
C ARG A 281 6.54 -17.82 -5.17
N THR A 282 5.65 -18.81 -5.18
CA THR A 282 4.79 -19.07 -4.03
C THR A 282 5.66 -19.34 -2.81
N LEU A 283 5.27 -18.77 -1.69
CA LEU A 283 5.87 -18.98 -0.38
C LEU A 283 4.77 -19.14 0.66
N THR A 284 5.01 -19.99 1.64
CA THR A 284 4.07 -20.25 2.73
C THR A 284 4.50 -19.56 4.01
N ILE A 285 3.56 -19.30 4.91
CA ILE A 285 3.87 -18.80 6.25
C ILE A 285 4.72 -19.81 7.05
N HIS A 286 4.57 -21.11 6.74
CA HIS A 286 5.37 -22.18 7.32
C HIS A 286 6.85 -22.06 6.93
N GLU A 287 7.17 -21.71 5.68
CA GLU A 287 8.56 -21.44 5.28
C GLU A 287 9.17 -20.24 6.02
N ILE A 288 8.37 -19.20 6.28
CA ILE A 288 8.80 -18.04 7.07
C ILE A 288 9.07 -18.45 8.52
N LEU A 289 8.18 -19.26 9.11
CA LEU A 289 8.35 -19.79 10.46
C LEU A 289 9.59 -20.69 10.56
N ASP A 290 9.80 -21.59 9.61
CA ASP A 290 10.99 -22.44 9.54
C ASP A 290 12.25 -21.59 9.42
N ALA A 291 12.26 -20.59 8.53
CA ALA A 291 13.39 -19.66 8.39
C ALA A 291 13.68 -18.87 9.68
N TYR A 292 12.64 -18.49 10.42
CA TYR A 292 12.79 -17.84 11.73
C TYR A 292 13.42 -18.79 12.76
N THR A 293 12.87 -19.99 12.92
CA THR A 293 13.39 -20.99 13.88
C THR A 293 14.81 -21.44 13.59
N GLU A 294 15.20 -21.47 12.31
CA GLU A 294 16.54 -21.84 11.85
C GLU A 294 17.52 -20.65 11.76
N GLY A 295 17.10 -19.44 12.14
CA GLY A 295 17.93 -18.22 12.09
C GLY A 295 18.32 -17.77 10.67
N ARG A 296 17.53 -18.17 9.66
CA ARG A 296 17.72 -17.81 8.24
C ARG A 296 16.91 -16.59 7.81
N LEU A 297 15.88 -16.19 8.56
CA LEU A 297 15.07 -15.00 8.26
C LEU A 297 15.90 -13.73 8.47
N ILE A 298 16.04 -12.90 7.44
CA ILE A 298 16.84 -11.66 7.50
C ILE A 298 15.96 -10.43 7.72
N GLU A 299 14.91 -10.26 6.91
CA GLU A 299 13.96 -9.16 7.04
C GLU A 299 12.68 -9.44 6.24
N ALA A 300 11.62 -8.66 6.48
CA ALA A 300 10.43 -8.65 5.65
C ALA A 300 9.88 -7.23 5.56
N PHE A 301 9.19 -6.92 4.46
CA PHE A 301 8.59 -5.60 4.26
C PHE A 301 7.38 -5.65 3.32
N ALA A 302 6.49 -4.68 3.48
CA ALA A 302 5.39 -4.44 2.56
C ALA A 302 5.73 -3.32 1.57
N ALA A 303 5.35 -3.51 0.30
CA ALA A 303 5.63 -2.60 -0.79
C ALA A 303 4.33 -2.02 -1.40
N GLY A 304 4.17 -0.70 -1.35
CA GLY A 304 2.99 -0.03 -1.91
C GLY A 304 3.05 1.49 -1.85
N THR A 305 2.22 2.18 -2.66
CA THR A 305 2.28 3.64 -2.87
C THR A 305 2.23 4.47 -1.58
N ALA A 306 1.59 3.99 -0.50
CA ALA A 306 1.42 4.75 0.74
C ALA A 306 2.75 5.06 1.45
N PHE A 307 3.58 4.05 1.74
CA PHE A 307 4.87 4.21 2.43
C PHE A 307 6.08 3.83 1.58
N PHE A 308 5.83 3.40 0.34
CA PHE A 308 6.76 2.74 -0.57
C PHE A 308 7.23 1.41 -0.03
N ILE A 309 8.00 1.45 1.06
CA ILE A 309 8.49 0.30 1.81
C ILE A 309 8.17 0.52 3.28
N ALA A 310 7.42 -0.42 3.84
CA ALA A 310 7.08 -0.51 5.26
C ALA A 310 7.72 -1.77 5.86
N PRO A 311 8.77 -1.64 6.69
CA PRO A 311 9.39 -2.78 7.35
C PRO A 311 8.39 -3.52 8.23
N VAL A 312 8.47 -4.84 8.26
CA VAL A 312 7.71 -5.70 9.16
C VAL A 312 8.61 -6.05 10.34
N GLY A 313 8.11 -5.89 11.56
CA GLY A 313 8.84 -6.25 12.78
C GLY A 313 8.31 -7.51 13.47
N GLU A 314 7.06 -7.89 13.21
CA GLU A 314 6.47 -9.11 13.78
C GLU A 314 5.36 -9.63 12.88
N ILE A 315 5.24 -10.94 12.78
CA ILE A 315 4.10 -11.64 12.18
C ILE A 315 3.54 -12.62 13.21
N HIS A 316 2.28 -12.47 13.58
CA HIS A 316 1.58 -13.44 14.42
C HIS A 316 0.87 -14.46 13.56
N PHE A 317 1.13 -15.74 13.81
CA PHE A 317 0.51 -16.87 13.12
C PHE A 317 0.14 -17.97 14.10
N ARG A 318 -1.17 -18.22 14.26
CA ARG A 318 -1.73 -19.36 15.01
C ARG A 318 -1.13 -19.54 16.41
N GLY A 319 -1.03 -18.45 17.19
CA GLY A 319 -0.49 -18.48 18.56
C GLY A 319 1.03 -18.35 18.65
N THR A 320 1.73 -18.25 17.52
CA THR A 320 3.19 -18.08 17.46
C THR A 320 3.52 -16.70 16.91
N ASP A 321 4.41 -15.99 17.60
CA ASP A 321 4.98 -14.73 17.13
C ASP A 321 6.30 -15.00 16.39
N ILE A 322 6.39 -14.52 15.16
CA ILE A 322 7.61 -14.52 14.35
C ILE A 322 8.21 -13.13 14.44
N GLU A 323 9.31 -13.00 15.16
CA GLU A 323 10.06 -11.74 15.26
C GLU A 323 10.91 -11.55 13.99
N VAL A 324 10.65 -10.48 13.25
CA VAL A 324 11.36 -10.17 12.01
C VAL A 324 12.51 -9.20 12.34
N PRO A 325 13.77 -9.54 12.01
CA PRO A 325 14.90 -8.68 12.37
C PRO A 325 14.85 -7.30 11.70
N LEU A 326 15.27 -6.27 12.44
CA LEU A 326 15.35 -4.88 12.00
C LEU A 326 16.78 -4.36 12.21
N ALA A 327 17.70 -4.78 11.34
CA ALA A 327 19.14 -4.51 11.48
C ALA A 327 19.50 -3.01 11.59
N GLU A 328 18.70 -2.13 11.01
CA GLU A 328 18.87 -0.66 11.02
C GLU A 328 18.01 0.01 12.12
N GLY A 329 17.71 -0.71 13.20
CA GLY A 329 16.90 -0.25 14.33
C GLY A 329 15.40 -0.30 14.08
N ASN A 330 14.90 0.32 13.01
CA ASN A 330 13.47 0.33 12.65
C ASN A 330 13.17 -0.25 11.25
N SER A 331 14.19 -0.75 10.57
CA SER A 331 14.12 -1.33 9.22
C SER A 331 15.16 -2.42 9.06
N GLY A 332 14.94 -3.33 8.11
CA GLY A 332 16.03 -4.13 7.55
C GLY A 332 16.90 -3.31 6.59
N SER A 333 18.14 -3.74 6.37
CA SER A 333 19.12 -3.04 5.53
C SER A 333 18.72 -3.04 4.05
N TYR A 334 18.10 -4.12 3.53
CA TYR A 334 17.63 -4.14 2.13
C TYR A 334 16.41 -3.24 1.95
N ALA A 335 15.41 -3.36 2.83
CA ALA A 335 14.23 -2.52 2.85
C ALA A 335 14.59 -1.03 2.91
N LYS A 336 15.57 -0.66 3.75
CA LYS A 336 16.06 0.72 3.87
C LYS A 336 16.67 1.21 2.56
N ASN A 337 17.63 0.47 1.99
CA ASN A 337 18.31 0.87 0.76
C ASN A 337 17.33 0.99 -0.42
N ILE A 338 16.43 0.01 -0.59
CA ILE A 338 15.40 0.04 -1.62
C ILE A 338 14.49 1.25 -1.44
N LYS A 339 14.08 1.55 -0.20
CA LYS A 339 13.27 2.75 0.11
C LYS A 339 14.01 4.02 -0.27
N ASP A 340 15.28 4.14 0.10
CA ASP A 340 16.09 5.32 -0.17
C ASP A 340 16.26 5.54 -1.68
N TRP A 341 16.55 4.49 -2.47
CA TRP A 341 16.62 4.60 -3.93
C TRP A 341 15.30 5.04 -4.58
N LEU A 342 14.17 4.48 -4.11
CA LEU A 342 12.86 4.90 -4.58
C LEU A 342 12.61 6.37 -4.25
N LYS A 343 12.98 6.81 -3.04
CA LYS A 343 12.85 8.22 -2.63
C LYS A 343 13.76 9.12 -3.47
N ASP A 344 15.00 8.73 -3.72
CA ASP A 344 15.93 9.54 -4.52
C ASP A 344 15.40 9.77 -5.94
N ILE A 345 14.75 8.77 -6.54
CA ILE A 345 14.08 8.91 -7.83
C ILE A 345 12.83 9.80 -7.72
N MET A 346 11.93 9.51 -6.77
CA MET A 346 10.64 10.20 -6.63
C MET A 346 10.81 11.70 -6.30
N TRP A 347 11.79 12.02 -5.47
CA TRP A 347 12.16 13.39 -5.11
C TRP A 347 13.27 13.95 -6.01
N GLY A 348 13.61 13.32 -7.14
CA GLY A 348 14.54 13.89 -8.12
C GLY A 348 15.93 14.21 -7.60
N ARG A 349 16.40 13.51 -6.55
CA ARG A 349 17.79 13.55 -6.08
C ARG A 349 18.72 12.82 -7.04
N VAL A 350 18.15 11.88 -7.82
CA VAL A 350 18.78 11.24 -8.97
C VAL A 350 17.84 11.38 -10.18
N GLU A 351 18.41 11.74 -11.32
CA GLU A 351 17.67 11.77 -12.58
C GLU A 351 17.37 10.33 -13.04
N HIS A 352 16.10 10.02 -13.30
CA HIS A 352 15.66 8.68 -13.67
C HIS A 352 14.36 8.74 -14.48
N GLU A 353 14.23 7.89 -15.50
CA GLU A 353 13.04 7.81 -16.37
C GLU A 353 11.72 7.54 -15.63
N TRP A 354 11.79 7.02 -14.41
CA TRP A 354 10.62 6.72 -13.58
C TRP A 354 10.05 7.96 -12.89
N GLY A 355 10.87 9.00 -12.68
CA GLY A 355 10.49 10.28 -12.10
C GLY A 355 10.06 11.26 -13.18
N VAL A 356 8.84 11.09 -13.70
CA VAL A 356 8.33 11.87 -14.82
C VAL A 356 8.05 13.30 -14.38
N VAL A 357 8.86 14.25 -14.88
CA VAL A 357 8.71 15.68 -14.59
C VAL A 357 7.41 16.22 -15.20
N VAL A 358 6.69 17.01 -14.41
CA VAL A 358 5.47 17.71 -14.82
C VAL A 358 5.74 19.22 -14.77
N PRO A 359 5.37 19.99 -15.81
CA PRO A 359 5.51 21.44 -15.78
C PRO A 359 4.67 22.05 -14.67
N ASP A 360 5.11 23.16 -14.11
CA ASP A 360 4.38 23.90 -13.09
C ASP A 360 3.79 25.15 -13.77
N GLU A 361 2.59 25.00 -14.34
CA GLU A 361 1.96 26.05 -15.15
C GLU A 361 1.25 27.10 -14.29
N GLY A 362 0.85 26.73 -13.07
CA GLY A 362 -0.02 27.53 -12.23
C GLY A 362 -1.43 27.66 -12.83
N VAL A 363 -2.32 28.35 -12.10
CA VAL A 363 -3.65 28.69 -12.60
C VAL A 363 -3.56 30.00 -13.38
N PRO A 364 -3.94 30.05 -14.67
CA PRO A 364 -4.00 31.32 -15.40
C PRO A 364 -4.93 32.30 -14.67
N GLY A 365 -4.40 33.46 -14.25
CA GLY A 365 -5.20 34.57 -13.72
C GLY A 365 -5.35 34.67 -12.20
N VAL A 366 -4.57 33.92 -11.40
CA VAL A 366 -4.44 34.16 -9.95
C VAL A 366 -3.02 34.61 -9.65
N VAL A 367 -2.83 35.93 -9.60
CA VAL A 367 -1.59 36.62 -9.17
C VAL A 367 -1.71 36.96 -7.69
#